data_AF-H1G1S1-F1
#
_entry.id   AF-H1G1S1-F1
#
_cell.length_a   1.000
_cell.length_b   1.000
_cell.length_c   1.000
_cell.angle_alpha   90.00
_cell.angle_beta   90.00
_cell.angle_gamma   90.00
#
_symmetry.space_group_name_H-M   'P 1'
#
loop_
_entity.id
_entity.type
_entity.pdbx_description
1 polymer ?
#
loop_
_entity_poly.entity_id
_entity_poly.type
_entity_poly.pdbx_seq_one_letter_code
_entity_poly.pdbx_strand_id
1 'polypeptide(L)'
;MTETATLERPGLADLPALLVEQDWECIQALLADLAEPDIAHALPGLARAERVRLMQLLPPERASSVYAYLDTGLQTELLEDLTDEEKTRLIGELSYDDAAAILDELPDEHTDSLMEMLPEADQQVLKALLAFPEHSAGRLMTPEFVALSPAWTVREALDHVREQAHVGETLNTLFITDDAGRLLGWISLQDLLLSRPRTRVEQHYHRDVIRIHTQEDREEAARLIGHYDLQALPVVDEDNILAGIITVDDVMDVVEKEDTEDFHKMGSVGVLNLSVKDATAGMLYRKRIGWLVILVVVNIMSGAAIAFFEAAIEKVVALVFFLPMVIASGGNAGAQASTLMVRALATGDVQARDWFRLWAKELVVALGLGTTLGLAVWLIGLWLGGTEVAIAIAISMVLVVITGSMFGMVLPFILARFRLDPATASAPLVTSVVDVAGIVMYFAVATLVLRMAGM
;
A
#
# COMPACT_ATOMS: atom_id res chain seq x y z
N MET A 1 -19.67 -48.53 -31.73
CA MET A 1 -18.61 -47.91 -30.91
C MET A 1 -18.17 -46.69 -31.68
N THR A 2 -18.77 -45.54 -31.35
CA THR A 2 -18.39 -44.26 -31.92
C THR A 2 -17.63 -43.55 -30.82
N GLU A 3 -16.32 -43.50 -30.98
CA GLU A 3 -15.37 -42.92 -30.05
C GLU A 3 -15.44 -41.39 -30.23
N THR A 4 -16.21 -40.72 -29.37
CA THR A 4 -16.17 -39.27 -29.23
C THR A 4 -14.82 -38.92 -28.61
N ALA A 5 -13.86 -38.55 -29.45
CA ALA A 5 -12.66 -37.87 -29.02
C ALA A 5 -13.08 -36.59 -28.30
N THR A 6 -12.85 -36.53 -26.98
CA THR A 6 -12.82 -35.28 -26.23
C THR A 6 -11.64 -34.49 -26.77
N LEU A 7 -11.90 -33.60 -27.73
CA LEU A 7 -10.97 -32.52 -28.06
C LEU A 7 -10.72 -31.76 -26.75
N GLU A 8 -9.48 -31.79 -26.27
CA GLU A 8 -9.04 -30.89 -25.20
C GLU A 8 -9.39 -29.47 -25.63
N ARG A 9 -10.20 -28.77 -24.84
CA ARG A 9 -10.53 -27.37 -25.13
C ARG A 9 -9.23 -26.57 -25.11
N PRO A 10 -9.01 -25.67 -26.09
CA PRO A 10 -7.82 -24.82 -26.08
C PRO A 10 -7.75 -24.03 -24.77
N GLY A 11 -6.55 -23.77 -24.29
CA GLY A 11 -6.29 -22.95 -23.11
C GLY A 11 -5.61 -21.62 -23.48
N LEU A 12 -5.30 -20.81 -22.46
CA LEU A 12 -4.62 -19.52 -22.64
C LEU A 12 -3.29 -19.64 -23.41
N ALA A 13 -2.60 -20.79 -23.27
CA ALA A 13 -1.35 -21.08 -23.98
C ALA A 13 -1.51 -21.21 -25.50
N ASP A 14 -2.72 -21.49 -25.98
CA ASP A 14 -3.03 -21.66 -27.40
C ASP A 14 -3.40 -20.32 -28.07
N LEU A 15 -3.66 -19.26 -27.28
CA LEU A 15 -4.06 -17.95 -27.77
C LEU A 15 -3.11 -17.38 -28.84
N PRO A 16 -1.76 -17.44 -28.71
CA PRO A 16 -0.86 -16.94 -29.75
C PRO A 16 -0.98 -17.73 -31.06
N ALA A 17 -1.20 -19.04 -31.00
CA ALA A 17 -1.36 -19.87 -32.19
C ALA A 17 -2.69 -19.55 -32.90
N LEU A 18 -3.77 -19.40 -32.14
CA LEU A 18 -5.09 -19.04 -32.66
C LEU A 18 -5.10 -17.63 -33.28
N LEU A 19 -4.35 -16.68 -32.70
CA LEU A 19 -4.20 -15.32 -33.24
C LEU A 19 -3.44 -15.33 -34.59
N VAL A 20 -2.41 -16.16 -34.72
CA VAL A 20 -1.67 -16.34 -35.99
C VAL A 20 -2.56 -16.97 -37.06
N GLU A 21 -3.39 -17.94 -36.68
CA GLU A 21 -4.35 -18.60 -37.59
C GLU A 21 -5.59 -17.75 -37.88
N GLN A 22 -5.77 -16.64 -37.14
CA GLN A 22 -6.95 -15.76 -37.19
C GLN A 22 -8.28 -16.51 -36.97
N ASP A 23 -8.25 -17.56 -36.14
CA ASP A 23 -9.45 -18.34 -35.80
C ASP A 23 -10.26 -17.63 -34.71
N TRP A 24 -10.96 -16.57 -35.13
CA TRP A 24 -11.72 -15.72 -34.21
C TRP A 24 -12.91 -16.42 -33.56
N GLU A 25 -13.47 -17.47 -34.17
CA GLU A 25 -14.53 -18.26 -33.56
C GLU A 25 -13.99 -19.08 -32.38
N CYS A 26 -12.83 -19.71 -32.57
CA CYS A 26 -12.16 -20.46 -31.52
C CYS A 26 -11.67 -19.54 -30.39
N ILE A 27 -11.14 -18.35 -30.73
CA ILE A 27 -10.75 -17.33 -29.75
C ILE A 27 -11.96 -16.88 -28.95
N GLN A 28 -13.10 -16.58 -29.59
CA GLN A 28 -14.29 -16.15 -28.87
C GLN A 28 -14.80 -17.24 -27.91
N ALA A 29 -14.79 -18.50 -28.33
CA ALA A 29 -15.15 -19.63 -27.48
C ALA A 29 -14.19 -19.81 -26.30
N LEU A 30 -12.89 -19.62 -26.54
CA LEU A 30 -11.86 -19.64 -25.50
C LEU A 30 -12.08 -18.52 -24.48
N LEU A 31 -12.24 -17.28 -24.94
CA LEU A 31 -12.45 -16.12 -24.08
C LEU A 31 -13.72 -16.28 -23.24
N ALA A 32 -14.78 -16.89 -23.77
CA ALA A 32 -16.02 -17.14 -23.04
C ALA A 32 -15.84 -18.04 -21.81
N ASP A 33 -14.85 -18.94 -21.82
CA ASP A 33 -14.57 -19.87 -20.72
C ASP A 33 -13.47 -19.38 -19.76
N LEU A 34 -12.68 -18.37 -20.15
CA LEU A 34 -11.60 -17.80 -19.34
C LEU A 34 -12.11 -16.75 -18.36
N ALA A 35 -11.48 -16.64 -17.18
CA ALA A 35 -11.75 -15.56 -16.24
C ALA A 35 -11.17 -14.23 -16.73
N GLU A 36 -11.81 -13.12 -16.36
CA GLU A 36 -11.42 -11.75 -16.75
C GLU A 36 -9.97 -11.42 -16.35
N PRO A 37 -9.48 -11.76 -15.13
CA PRO A 37 -8.09 -11.49 -14.76
C PRO A 37 -7.07 -12.28 -15.60
N ASP A 38 -7.41 -13.49 -16.06
CA ASP A 38 -6.53 -14.30 -16.90
C ASP A 38 -6.39 -13.68 -18.31
N ILE A 39 -7.49 -13.13 -18.81
CA ILE A 39 -7.51 -12.39 -20.08
C ILE A 39 -6.68 -11.10 -19.95
N ALA A 40 -6.86 -10.36 -18.85
CA ALA A 40 -6.06 -9.18 -18.52
C ALA A 40 -4.56 -9.49 -18.48
N HIS A 41 -4.18 -10.59 -17.83
CA HIS A 41 -2.80 -11.04 -17.72
C HIS A 41 -2.16 -11.41 -19.06
N ALA A 42 -2.95 -11.87 -20.04
CA ALA A 42 -2.45 -12.26 -21.35
C ALA A 42 -2.22 -11.07 -22.29
N LEU A 43 -2.97 -9.98 -22.14
CA LEU A 43 -2.95 -8.81 -23.04
C LEU A 43 -1.57 -8.17 -23.24
N PRO A 44 -0.70 -7.99 -22.22
CA PRO A 44 0.64 -7.42 -22.40
C PRO A 44 1.54 -8.20 -23.38
N GLY A 45 1.30 -9.50 -23.55
CA GLY A 45 2.06 -10.35 -24.46
C GLY A 45 1.67 -10.22 -25.94
N LEU A 46 0.60 -9.50 -26.24
CA LEU A 46 -0.01 -9.41 -27.57
C LEU A 46 0.39 -8.13 -28.32
N ALA A 47 0.38 -8.20 -29.65
CA ALA A 47 0.58 -7.01 -30.46
C ALA A 47 -0.59 -6.01 -30.29
N ARG A 48 -0.32 -4.71 -30.42
CA ARG A 48 -1.30 -3.63 -30.21
C ARG A 48 -2.63 -3.85 -30.96
N ALA A 49 -2.56 -4.27 -32.23
CA ALA A 49 -3.75 -4.57 -33.03
C ALA A 49 -4.54 -5.81 -32.54
N GLU A 50 -3.85 -6.81 -31.99
CA GLU A 50 -4.48 -8.02 -31.44
C GLU A 50 -5.20 -7.71 -30.12
N ARG A 51 -4.62 -6.85 -29.29
CA ARG A 51 -5.23 -6.39 -28.03
C ARG A 51 -6.59 -5.74 -28.27
N VAL A 52 -6.63 -4.75 -29.17
CA VAL A 52 -7.89 -4.07 -29.54
C VAL A 52 -8.91 -5.07 -30.07
N ARG A 53 -8.48 -5.99 -30.93
CA ARG A 53 -9.39 -6.97 -31.52
C ARG A 53 -9.94 -7.95 -30.48
N LEU A 54 -9.13 -8.35 -29.51
CA LEU A 54 -9.54 -9.21 -28.41
C LEU A 54 -10.60 -8.50 -27.56
N MET A 55 -10.37 -7.24 -27.19
CA MET A 55 -11.35 -6.43 -26.45
C MET A 55 -12.68 -6.30 -27.20
N GLN A 56 -12.65 -6.14 -28.53
CA GLN A 56 -13.86 -6.07 -29.37
C GLN A 56 -14.66 -7.39 -29.44
N LEU A 57 -14.03 -8.54 -29.16
CA LEU A 57 -14.71 -9.84 -29.17
C LEU A 57 -15.42 -10.14 -27.85
N LEU A 58 -15.05 -9.45 -26.78
CA LEU A 58 -15.68 -9.60 -25.48
C LEU A 58 -17.03 -8.88 -25.46
N PRO A 59 -18.02 -9.43 -24.75
CA PRO A 59 -19.21 -8.68 -24.35
C PRO A 59 -18.79 -7.40 -23.59
N PRO A 60 -19.55 -6.29 -23.73
CA PRO A 60 -19.21 -5.01 -23.11
C PRO A 60 -18.87 -5.08 -21.62
N GLU A 61 -19.67 -5.82 -20.86
CA GLU A 61 -19.55 -5.97 -19.40
C GLU A 61 -18.27 -6.74 -19.01
N ARG A 62 -17.86 -7.69 -19.85
CA ARG A 62 -16.61 -8.42 -19.64
C ARG A 62 -15.41 -7.62 -20.11
N ALA A 63 -15.57 -6.83 -21.17
CA ALA A 63 -14.52 -5.95 -21.65
C ALA A 63 -14.18 -4.88 -20.61
N SER A 64 -15.19 -4.27 -19.96
CA SER A 64 -14.99 -3.30 -18.87
C SER A 64 -14.27 -3.95 -17.69
N SER A 65 -14.75 -5.12 -17.24
CA SER A 65 -14.10 -5.89 -16.17
C SER A 65 -12.64 -6.23 -16.49
N VAL A 66 -12.34 -6.74 -17.69
CA VAL A 66 -10.96 -7.03 -18.12
C VAL A 66 -10.10 -5.77 -18.10
N TYR A 67 -10.66 -4.63 -18.51
CA TYR A 67 -9.95 -3.35 -18.54
C TYR A 67 -9.60 -2.82 -17.15
N ALA A 68 -10.48 -3.02 -16.15
CA ALA A 68 -10.22 -2.67 -14.76
C ALA A 68 -8.98 -3.37 -14.19
N TYR A 69 -8.72 -4.62 -14.58
CA TYR A 69 -7.54 -5.39 -14.16
C TYR A 69 -6.21 -5.01 -14.85
N LEU A 70 -6.23 -4.12 -15.83
CA LEU A 70 -5.02 -3.73 -16.57
C LEU A 70 -4.22 -2.67 -15.80
N ASP A 71 -2.90 -2.67 -15.98
CA ASP A 71 -2.07 -1.58 -15.48
C ASP A 71 -2.39 -0.26 -16.23
N THR A 72 -2.20 0.87 -15.55
CA THR A 72 -2.48 2.22 -16.07
C THR A 72 -1.81 2.49 -17.44
N GLY A 73 -0.62 1.93 -17.66
CA GLY A 73 0.11 2.08 -18.91
C GLY A 73 -0.63 1.43 -20.07
N LEU A 74 -1.02 0.17 -19.89
CA LEU A 74 -1.79 -0.58 -20.88
C LEU A 74 -3.21 -0.03 -21.08
N GLN A 75 -3.86 0.43 -20.01
CA GLN A 75 -5.14 1.15 -20.07
C GLN A 75 -5.04 2.37 -20.99
N THR A 76 -4.02 3.21 -20.78
CA THR A 76 -3.78 4.41 -21.60
C THR A 76 -3.53 4.05 -23.06
N GLU A 77 -2.69 3.05 -23.35
CA GLU A 77 -2.43 2.60 -24.73
C GLU A 77 -3.70 2.12 -25.43
N LEU A 78 -4.56 1.38 -24.73
CA LEU A 78 -5.83 0.91 -25.29
C LEU A 78 -6.78 2.07 -25.60
N LEU A 79 -6.89 3.05 -24.71
CA LEU A 79 -7.73 4.23 -24.94
C LEU A 79 -7.27 5.07 -26.13
N GLU A 80 -5.98 5.06 -26.48
CA GLU A 80 -5.50 5.75 -27.68
C GLU A 80 -5.95 5.04 -28.97
N ASP A 81 -6.15 3.72 -28.93
CA ASP A 81 -6.49 2.91 -30.11
C ASP A 81 -7.98 2.69 -30.32
N LEU A 82 -8.77 2.79 -29.25
CA LEU A 82 -10.21 2.63 -29.31
C LEU A 82 -10.87 3.87 -29.92
N THR A 83 -11.98 3.64 -30.62
CA THR A 83 -12.89 4.70 -31.06
C THR A 83 -13.67 5.29 -29.87
N ASP A 84 -14.17 6.51 -29.99
CA ASP A 84 -14.93 7.15 -28.90
C ASP A 84 -16.18 6.36 -28.51
N GLU A 85 -16.83 5.69 -29.47
CA GLU A 85 -17.97 4.78 -29.23
C GLU A 85 -17.56 3.56 -28.40
N GLU A 86 -16.37 3.01 -28.63
CA GLU A 86 -15.84 1.88 -27.85
C GLU A 86 -15.41 2.31 -26.46
N LYS A 87 -14.78 3.48 -26.32
CA LYS A 87 -14.42 4.05 -25.01
C LYS A 87 -15.65 4.30 -24.15
N THR A 88 -16.68 4.93 -24.72
CA THR A 88 -17.93 5.22 -24.02
C THR A 88 -18.57 3.93 -23.50
N ARG A 89 -18.57 2.88 -24.33
CA ARG A 89 -19.10 1.58 -23.94
C ARG A 89 -18.25 0.90 -22.86
N LEU A 90 -16.92 1.02 -22.95
CA LEU A 90 -16.02 0.42 -21.99
C LEU A 90 -16.15 1.06 -20.61
N ILE A 91 -16.14 2.39 -20.54
CA ILE A 91 -16.21 3.13 -19.28
C ILE A 91 -17.63 3.13 -18.71
N GLY A 92 -18.65 3.18 -19.56
CA GLY A 92 -20.06 3.19 -19.11
C GLY A 92 -20.56 1.87 -18.52
N GLU A 93 -19.80 0.78 -18.66
CA GLU A 93 -20.11 -0.54 -18.10
C GLU A 93 -19.17 -0.91 -16.94
N LEU A 94 -18.34 0.03 -16.47
CA LEU A 94 -17.57 -0.14 -15.23
C LEU A 94 -18.45 0.17 -14.02
N SER A 95 -18.18 -0.48 -12.90
CA SER A 95 -18.69 -0.01 -11.61
C SER A 95 -18.13 1.39 -11.31
N TYR A 96 -18.84 2.15 -10.48
CA TYR A 96 -18.48 3.56 -10.25
C TYR A 96 -17.15 3.74 -9.51
N ASP A 97 -16.79 2.82 -8.63
CA ASP A 97 -15.50 2.78 -7.94
C ASP A 97 -14.34 2.46 -8.89
N ASP A 98 -14.48 1.44 -9.74
CA ASP A 98 -13.49 1.11 -10.78
C ASP A 98 -13.30 2.28 -11.76
N ALA A 99 -14.41 2.86 -12.23
CA ALA A 99 -14.37 4.03 -13.10
C ALA A 99 -13.68 5.21 -12.42
N ALA A 100 -13.97 5.48 -11.14
CA ALA A 100 -13.30 6.54 -10.38
C ALA A 100 -11.80 6.26 -10.22
N ALA A 101 -11.41 5.02 -9.92
CA ALA A 101 -10.01 4.61 -9.77
C ALA A 101 -9.22 4.77 -11.08
N ILE A 102 -9.81 4.36 -12.21
CA ILE A 102 -9.21 4.52 -13.54
C ILE A 102 -9.05 6.00 -13.88
N LEU A 103 -10.10 6.81 -13.68
CA LEU A 103 -10.08 8.24 -14.01
C LEU A 103 -9.05 9.02 -13.19
N ASP A 104 -8.74 8.55 -11.97
CA ASP A 104 -7.71 9.11 -11.10
C ASP A 104 -6.28 8.85 -11.57
N GLU A 105 -6.04 7.67 -12.15
CA GLU A 105 -4.70 7.28 -12.58
C GLU A 105 -4.39 7.75 -14.02
N LEU A 106 -5.42 8.01 -14.82
CA LEU A 106 -5.27 8.51 -16.19
C LEU A 106 -4.82 9.98 -16.24
N PRO A 107 -4.12 10.39 -17.33
CA PRO A 107 -3.80 11.81 -17.54
C PRO A 107 -5.07 12.66 -17.71
N ASP A 108 -5.06 13.88 -17.18
CA ASP A 108 -6.19 14.84 -17.19
C ASP A 108 -6.90 14.96 -18.55
N GLU A 109 -6.14 14.97 -19.66
CA GLU A 109 -6.68 15.08 -21.03
C GLU A 109 -7.61 13.91 -21.40
N HIS A 110 -7.30 12.70 -20.93
CA HIS A 110 -8.13 11.51 -21.15
C HIS A 110 -9.33 11.52 -20.20
N THR A 111 -9.12 11.89 -18.94
CA THR A 111 -10.18 11.96 -17.91
C THR A 111 -11.30 12.91 -18.31
N ASP A 112 -10.99 14.12 -18.76
CA ASP A 112 -11.99 15.10 -19.20
C ASP A 112 -12.79 14.59 -20.42
N SER A 113 -12.09 14.01 -21.39
CA SER A 113 -12.69 13.47 -22.61
C SER A 113 -13.66 12.30 -22.32
N LEU A 114 -13.25 11.37 -21.46
CA LEU A 114 -14.08 10.24 -21.04
C LEU A 114 -15.30 10.71 -20.23
N MET A 115 -15.11 11.66 -19.32
CA MET A 115 -16.21 12.23 -18.53
C MET A 115 -17.25 12.92 -19.39
N GLU A 116 -16.86 13.64 -20.45
CA GLU A 116 -17.81 14.27 -21.38
C GLU A 116 -18.64 13.27 -22.20
N MET A 117 -18.12 12.07 -22.43
CA MET A 117 -18.79 11.01 -23.18
C MET A 117 -19.86 10.26 -22.35
N LEU A 118 -19.73 10.27 -21.02
CA LEU A 118 -20.65 9.56 -20.13
C LEU A 118 -22.00 10.28 -20.01
N PRO A 119 -23.10 9.55 -19.73
CA PRO A 119 -24.39 10.14 -19.39
C PRO A 119 -24.29 11.13 -18.21
N GLU A 120 -25.12 12.17 -18.22
CA GLU A 120 -25.11 13.21 -17.16
C GLU A 120 -25.33 12.65 -15.75
N ALA A 121 -26.05 11.53 -15.61
CA ALA A 121 -26.28 10.87 -14.34
C ALA A 121 -24.97 10.27 -13.79
N ASP A 122 -24.26 9.50 -14.62
CA ASP A 122 -23.00 8.84 -14.24
C ASP A 122 -21.90 9.87 -13.95
N GLN A 123 -21.85 10.93 -14.75
CA GLN A 123 -20.94 12.05 -14.49
C GLN A 123 -21.13 12.67 -13.10
N GLN A 124 -22.37 12.80 -12.63
CA GLN A 124 -22.65 13.38 -11.32
C GLN A 124 -22.18 12.47 -10.20
N VAL A 125 -22.37 11.16 -10.35
CA VAL A 125 -21.90 10.15 -9.39
C VAL A 125 -20.38 10.15 -9.32
N LEU A 126 -19.70 10.04 -10.46
CA LEU A 126 -18.24 10.03 -10.53
C LEU A 126 -17.64 11.34 -10.01
N LYS A 127 -18.20 12.50 -10.35
CA LYS A 127 -17.76 13.78 -9.79
C LYS A 127 -17.92 13.85 -8.28
N ALA A 128 -18.95 13.22 -7.72
CA ALA A 128 -19.12 13.16 -6.27
C ALA A 128 -18.05 12.28 -5.61
N LEU A 129 -17.73 11.12 -6.20
CA LEU A 129 -16.66 10.23 -5.73
C LEU A 129 -15.29 10.91 -5.81
N LEU A 130 -14.97 11.50 -6.96
CA LEU A 130 -13.72 12.23 -7.23
C LEU A 130 -13.57 13.52 -6.41
N ALA A 131 -14.62 13.98 -5.71
CA ALA A 131 -14.55 15.12 -4.81
C ALA A 131 -14.07 14.75 -3.39
N PHE A 132 -14.14 13.48 -3.01
CA PHE A 132 -13.59 13.00 -1.73
C PHE A 132 -12.06 13.01 -1.76
N PRO A 133 -11.37 13.12 -0.61
CA PRO A 133 -9.91 13.04 -0.57
C PRO A 133 -9.39 11.74 -1.21
N GLU A 134 -8.27 11.82 -1.94
CA GLU A 134 -7.69 10.71 -2.74
C GLU A 134 -7.51 9.39 -1.98
N HIS A 135 -7.13 9.44 -0.70
CA HIS A 135 -6.92 8.26 0.15
C HIS A 135 -8.06 7.97 1.13
N SER A 136 -9.28 8.50 0.88
CA SER A 136 -10.41 8.33 1.79
C SER A 136 -11.34 7.17 1.42
N ALA A 137 -12.09 6.68 2.41
CA ALA A 137 -13.14 5.68 2.25
C ALA A 137 -14.21 6.13 1.24
N GLY A 138 -14.55 7.43 1.18
CA GLY A 138 -15.51 7.95 0.22
C GLY A 138 -15.02 7.94 -1.23
N ARG A 139 -13.70 7.94 -1.44
CA ARG A 139 -13.08 7.83 -2.77
C ARG A 139 -13.04 6.37 -3.25
N LEU A 140 -12.96 5.43 -2.32
CA LEU A 140 -12.93 3.98 -2.57
C LEU A 140 -14.33 3.36 -2.70
N MET A 141 -15.36 3.97 -2.12
CA MET A 141 -16.69 3.35 -2.07
C MET A 141 -17.40 3.35 -3.42
N THR A 142 -18.27 2.38 -3.61
CA THR A 142 -19.32 2.42 -4.63
C THR A 142 -20.67 2.81 -4.01
N PRO A 143 -21.47 3.67 -4.67
CA PRO A 143 -22.84 3.96 -4.26
C PRO A 143 -23.83 2.85 -4.65
N GLU A 144 -23.38 1.80 -5.32
CA GLU A 144 -24.20 0.68 -5.82
C GLU A 144 -24.46 -0.37 -4.73
N PHE A 145 -25.38 -0.05 -3.83
CA PHE A 145 -25.80 -0.96 -2.74
C PHE A 145 -27.31 -1.13 -2.65
N VAL A 146 -27.73 -2.27 -2.10
CA VAL A 146 -29.15 -2.53 -1.81
C VAL A 146 -29.45 -2.29 -0.34
N ALA A 147 -30.35 -1.33 -0.08
CA ALA A 147 -30.86 -1.03 1.26
C ALA A 147 -32.29 -1.54 1.43
N LEU A 148 -32.62 -2.03 2.63
CA LEU A 148 -33.93 -2.56 2.98
C LEU A 148 -34.59 -1.78 4.11
N SER A 149 -35.92 -1.63 4.03
CA SER A 149 -36.67 -1.08 5.15
C SER A 149 -36.85 -2.13 6.27
N PRO A 150 -36.63 -1.77 7.55
CA PRO A 150 -36.89 -2.68 8.67
C PRO A 150 -38.36 -3.09 8.77
N ALA A 151 -39.26 -2.26 8.22
CA ALA A 151 -40.69 -2.47 8.29
C ALA A 151 -41.19 -3.58 7.35
N TRP A 152 -40.42 -3.92 6.31
CA TRP A 152 -40.79 -4.92 5.31
C TRP A 152 -40.82 -6.33 5.88
N THR A 153 -41.64 -7.17 5.27
CA THR A 153 -41.56 -8.61 5.42
C THR A 153 -40.37 -9.16 4.63
N VAL A 154 -39.86 -10.32 5.05
CA VAL A 154 -38.80 -11.05 4.33
C VAL A 154 -39.17 -11.27 2.86
N ARG A 155 -40.45 -11.51 2.54
CA ARG A 155 -40.93 -11.60 1.16
C ARG A 155 -40.70 -10.30 0.40
N GLU A 156 -41.20 -9.18 0.92
CA GLU A 156 -41.07 -7.87 0.28
C GLU A 156 -39.60 -7.48 0.11
N ALA A 157 -38.77 -7.76 1.11
CA ALA A 157 -37.33 -7.56 1.02
C ALA A 157 -36.68 -8.40 -0.10
N LEU A 158 -37.00 -9.70 -0.19
CA LEU A 158 -36.47 -10.56 -1.26
C LEU A 158 -37.00 -10.17 -2.65
N ASP A 159 -38.25 -9.72 -2.74
CA ASP A 159 -38.82 -9.24 -3.99
C ASP A 159 -38.08 -7.95 -4.44
N HIS A 160 -37.81 -7.03 -3.51
CA HIS A 160 -37.00 -5.84 -3.78
C HIS A 160 -35.56 -6.17 -4.19
N VAL A 161 -34.90 -7.10 -3.49
CA VAL A 161 -33.55 -7.57 -3.87
C VAL A 161 -33.53 -8.12 -5.30
N ARG A 162 -34.56 -8.86 -5.72
CA ARG A 162 -34.64 -9.37 -7.11
C ARG A 162 -34.83 -8.25 -8.13
N GLU A 163 -35.58 -7.22 -7.78
CA GLU A 163 -35.78 -6.05 -8.65
C GLU A 163 -34.50 -5.23 -8.79
N GLN A 164 -33.68 -5.13 -7.73
CA GLN A 164 -32.44 -4.35 -7.68
C GLN A 164 -31.17 -5.18 -7.93
N ALA A 165 -31.29 -6.45 -8.33
CA ALA A 165 -30.17 -7.38 -8.42
C ALA A 165 -29.06 -6.99 -9.42
N HIS A 166 -29.36 -6.08 -10.34
CA HIS A 166 -28.44 -5.58 -11.37
C HIS A 166 -27.77 -4.25 -10.99
N VAL A 167 -28.13 -3.67 -9.84
CA VAL A 167 -27.62 -2.37 -9.36
C VAL A 167 -26.76 -2.53 -8.10
N GLY A 168 -26.86 -3.66 -7.39
CA GLY A 168 -26.05 -3.87 -6.20
C GLY A 168 -24.72 -4.54 -6.54
N GLU A 169 -23.60 -3.90 -6.21
CA GLU A 169 -22.25 -4.45 -6.33
C GLU A 169 -22.15 -5.83 -5.66
N THR A 170 -22.71 -5.93 -4.46
CA THR A 170 -22.84 -7.20 -3.76
C THR A 170 -24.21 -7.34 -3.11
N LEU A 171 -24.80 -8.53 -3.28
CA LEU A 171 -26.06 -8.91 -2.64
C LEU A 171 -25.84 -9.77 -1.39
N ASN A 172 -24.61 -10.15 -1.07
CA ASN A 172 -24.35 -11.06 0.05
C ASN A 172 -24.64 -10.42 1.41
N THR A 173 -24.40 -9.11 1.51
CA THR A 173 -24.66 -8.29 2.70
C THR A 173 -25.60 -7.15 2.32
N LEU A 174 -26.73 -7.04 3.02
CA LEU A 174 -27.75 -6.03 2.78
C LEU A 174 -27.85 -5.10 3.99
N PHE A 175 -27.93 -3.80 3.73
CA PHE A 175 -28.00 -2.80 4.80
C PHE A 175 -29.43 -2.40 5.10
N ILE A 176 -29.71 -2.10 6.37
CA ILE A 176 -31.02 -1.69 6.83
C ILE A 176 -30.97 -0.20 7.11
N THR A 177 -31.85 0.58 6.49
CA THR A 177 -31.93 2.03 6.65
C THR A 177 -33.32 2.48 7.11
N ASP A 178 -33.38 3.65 7.74
CA ASP A 178 -34.65 4.33 8.00
C ASP A 178 -35.15 5.14 6.78
N ASP A 179 -36.31 5.78 6.91
CA ASP A 179 -36.90 6.60 5.84
C ASP A 179 -36.04 7.83 5.48
N ALA A 180 -35.06 8.19 6.32
CA ALA A 180 -34.10 9.27 6.07
C ALA A 180 -32.75 8.75 5.53
N GLY A 181 -32.63 7.45 5.25
CA GLY A 181 -31.41 6.82 4.74
C GLY A 181 -30.35 6.52 5.82
N ARG A 182 -30.67 6.69 7.10
CA ARG A 182 -29.71 6.45 8.18
C ARG A 182 -29.48 4.97 8.39
N LEU A 183 -28.22 4.58 8.52
CA LEU A 183 -27.82 3.19 8.75
C LEU A 183 -28.31 2.69 10.12
N LEU A 184 -29.16 1.67 10.13
CA LEU A 184 -29.73 1.04 11.33
C LEU A 184 -29.15 -0.35 11.63
N GLY A 185 -28.72 -1.07 10.60
CA GLY A 185 -28.42 -2.49 10.72
C GLY A 185 -27.88 -3.12 9.44
N TRP A 186 -27.59 -4.41 9.51
CA TRP A 186 -27.26 -5.24 8.35
C TRP A 186 -27.88 -6.65 8.48
N ILE A 187 -28.04 -7.33 7.35
CA ILE A 187 -28.49 -8.74 7.29
C ILE A 187 -27.83 -9.43 6.10
N SER A 188 -27.42 -10.69 6.28
CA SER A 188 -26.92 -11.47 5.15
C SER A 188 -28.06 -11.96 4.27
N LEU A 189 -27.83 -12.11 2.97
CA LEU A 189 -28.82 -12.73 2.08
C LEU A 189 -29.17 -14.16 2.51
N GLN A 190 -28.19 -14.88 3.06
CA GLN A 190 -28.40 -16.22 3.62
C GLN A 190 -29.44 -16.20 4.76
N ASP A 191 -29.32 -15.28 5.71
CA ASP A 191 -30.26 -15.15 6.82
C ASP A 191 -31.66 -14.75 6.34
N LEU A 192 -31.72 -13.89 5.33
CA LEU A 192 -32.98 -13.50 4.71
C LEU A 192 -33.66 -14.68 4.01
N LEU A 193 -32.91 -15.53 3.30
CA LEU A 193 -33.42 -16.74 2.63
C LEU A 193 -33.90 -17.81 3.61
N LEU A 194 -33.24 -17.96 4.76
CA LEU A 194 -33.60 -18.93 5.81
C LEU A 194 -34.77 -18.45 6.69
N SER A 195 -35.08 -17.16 6.66
CA SER A 195 -36.15 -16.56 7.43
C SER A 195 -37.54 -16.85 6.86
N ARG A 196 -38.58 -16.87 7.72
CA ARG A 196 -39.94 -17.12 7.24
C ARG A 196 -40.44 -15.91 6.43
N PRO A 197 -41.08 -16.10 5.25
CA PRO A 197 -41.45 -15.00 4.36
C PRO A 197 -42.37 -13.92 4.94
N ARG A 198 -43.12 -14.23 6.00
CA ARG A 198 -44.06 -13.29 6.66
C ARG A 198 -43.46 -12.57 7.86
N THR A 199 -42.25 -12.92 8.26
CA THR A 199 -41.56 -12.24 9.36
C THR A 199 -41.08 -10.89 8.90
N ARG A 200 -41.03 -9.90 9.80
CA ARG A 200 -40.50 -8.58 9.48
C ARG A 200 -38.98 -8.59 9.59
N VAL A 201 -38.31 -7.82 8.74
CA VAL A 201 -36.86 -7.66 8.74
C VAL A 201 -36.36 -7.15 10.09
N GLU A 202 -37.11 -6.25 10.73
CA GLU A 202 -36.79 -5.72 12.08
C GLU A 202 -36.57 -6.76 13.19
N GLN A 203 -37.05 -7.98 12.99
CA GLN A 203 -36.94 -9.07 13.97
C GLN A 203 -35.64 -9.87 13.82
N HIS A 204 -34.92 -9.71 12.71
CA HIS A 204 -33.83 -10.59 12.32
C HIS A 204 -32.52 -9.89 11.92
N TYR A 205 -32.52 -8.57 11.67
CA TYR A 205 -31.29 -7.87 11.30
C TYR A 205 -30.37 -7.58 12.51
N HIS A 206 -29.07 -7.47 12.25
CA HIS A 206 -28.03 -7.14 13.23
C HIS A 206 -27.91 -5.62 13.40
N ARG A 207 -28.03 -5.14 14.64
CA ARG A 207 -27.98 -3.70 14.99
C ARG A 207 -26.56 -3.16 15.21
N ASP A 208 -25.64 -4.04 15.58
CA ASP A 208 -24.25 -3.67 15.78
C ASP A 208 -23.55 -3.67 14.41
N VAL A 209 -23.59 -2.51 13.76
CA VAL A 209 -22.98 -2.29 12.44
C VAL A 209 -21.61 -1.67 12.61
N ILE A 210 -20.59 -2.34 12.10
CA ILE A 210 -19.28 -1.73 11.87
C ILE A 210 -19.40 -0.85 10.62
N ARG A 211 -18.94 0.40 10.71
CA ARG A 211 -19.06 1.40 9.65
C ARG A 211 -17.83 2.30 9.64
N ILE A 212 -17.64 3.00 8.53
CA ILE A 212 -16.58 4.00 8.36
C ILE A 212 -17.16 5.30 7.82
N HIS A 213 -16.61 6.45 8.20
CA HIS A 213 -17.02 7.74 7.63
C HIS A 213 -16.34 8.01 6.28
N THR A 214 -17.01 8.72 5.39
CA THR A 214 -16.51 9.07 4.04
C THR A 214 -15.14 9.75 4.01
N GLN A 215 -14.78 10.46 5.08
CA GLN A 215 -13.52 11.20 5.21
C GLN A 215 -12.40 10.42 5.91
N GLU A 216 -12.69 9.22 6.43
CA GLU A 216 -11.68 8.38 7.07
C GLU A 216 -10.80 7.72 6.01
N ASP A 217 -9.60 7.30 6.43
CA ASP A 217 -8.57 6.76 5.55
C ASP A 217 -8.95 5.37 4.99
N ARG A 218 -8.59 5.08 3.75
CA ARG A 218 -8.84 3.77 3.13
C ARG A 218 -8.12 2.62 3.84
N GLU A 219 -6.98 2.86 4.49
CA GLU A 219 -6.30 1.86 5.34
C GLU A 219 -7.16 1.45 6.53
N GLU A 220 -7.95 2.38 7.07
CA GLU A 220 -8.90 2.08 8.14
C GLU A 220 -9.99 1.14 7.63
N ALA A 221 -10.50 1.37 6.42
CA ALA A 221 -11.47 0.48 5.78
C ALA A 221 -10.90 -0.93 5.64
N ALA A 222 -9.66 -1.03 5.14
CA ALA A 222 -8.95 -2.29 5.01
C ALA A 222 -8.79 -3.02 6.35
N ARG A 223 -8.40 -2.29 7.40
CA ARG A 223 -8.26 -2.83 8.75
C ARG A 223 -9.59 -3.32 9.32
N LEU A 224 -10.68 -2.58 9.14
CA LEU A 224 -12.00 -2.97 9.62
C LEU A 224 -12.51 -4.21 8.90
N ILE A 225 -12.39 -4.25 7.57
CA ILE A 225 -12.76 -5.42 6.76
C ILE A 225 -11.97 -6.66 7.19
N GLY A 226 -10.65 -6.55 7.30
CA GLY A 226 -9.80 -7.67 7.71
C GLY A 226 -9.95 -8.08 9.18
N HIS A 227 -10.25 -7.17 10.10
CA HIS A 227 -10.40 -7.49 11.53
C HIS A 227 -11.72 -8.20 11.83
N TYR A 228 -12.80 -7.83 11.14
CA TYR A 228 -14.14 -8.34 11.37
C TYR A 228 -14.59 -9.37 10.31
N ASP A 229 -13.71 -9.75 9.38
CA ASP A 229 -13.99 -10.65 8.26
C ASP A 229 -15.23 -10.20 7.45
N LEU A 230 -15.32 -8.90 7.16
CA LEU A 230 -16.47 -8.32 6.45
C LEU A 230 -16.36 -8.56 4.95
N GLN A 231 -17.48 -8.85 4.30
CA GLN A 231 -17.55 -8.89 2.83
C GLN A 231 -17.81 -7.52 2.22
N ALA A 232 -18.48 -6.65 2.97
CA ALA A 232 -18.75 -5.27 2.60
C ALA A 232 -18.80 -4.39 3.85
N LEU A 233 -18.20 -3.21 3.77
CA LEU A 233 -18.18 -2.20 4.84
C LEU A 233 -19.05 -1.01 4.43
N PRO A 234 -20.10 -0.65 5.20
CA PRO A 234 -20.92 0.50 4.89
C PRO A 234 -20.17 1.80 5.19
N VAL A 235 -20.24 2.73 4.23
CA VAL A 235 -19.65 4.07 4.33
C VAL A 235 -20.76 5.08 4.60
N VAL A 236 -20.60 5.87 5.65
CA VAL A 236 -21.60 6.85 6.09
C VAL A 236 -21.07 8.28 6.08
N ASP A 237 -21.96 9.25 5.92
CA ASP A 237 -21.64 10.66 6.09
C ASP A 237 -21.65 11.10 7.57
N GLU A 238 -21.56 12.41 7.82
CA GLU A 238 -21.61 12.99 9.17
C GLU A 238 -22.97 12.81 9.86
N ASP A 239 -24.06 12.69 9.09
CA ASP A 239 -25.43 12.50 9.57
C ASP A 239 -25.81 11.01 9.72
N ASN A 240 -24.84 10.11 9.51
CA ASN A 240 -24.99 8.65 9.53
C ASN A 240 -25.91 8.12 8.42
N ILE A 241 -26.02 8.87 7.31
CA ILE A 241 -26.69 8.43 6.08
C ILE A 241 -25.74 7.50 5.33
N LEU A 242 -26.26 6.36 4.87
CA LEU A 242 -25.49 5.40 4.08
C LEU A 242 -25.21 5.99 2.70
N ALA A 243 -23.94 6.31 2.44
CA ALA A 243 -23.48 6.95 1.21
C ALA A 243 -23.01 5.94 0.16
N GLY A 244 -22.47 4.80 0.62
CA GLY A 244 -21.89 3.77 -0.23
C GLY A 244 -21.44 2.56 0.56
N ILE A 245 -20.80 1.63 -0.13
CA ILE A 245 -20.18 0.43 0.44
C ILE A 245 -18.78 0.27 -0.14
N ILE A 246 -17.90 -0.40 0.60
CA ILE A 246 -16.59 -0.83 0.14
C ILE A 246 -16.58 -2.36 0.20
N THR A 247 -16.17 -3.02 -0.89
CA THR A 247 -16.08 -4.48 -0.92
C THR A 247 -14.73 -4.97 -0.43
N VAL A 248 -14.64 -6.27 -0.15
CA VAL A 248 -13.39 -6.89 0.31
C VAL A 248 -12.34 -6.93 -0.79
N ASP A 249 -12.75 -7.12 -2.04
CA ASP A 249 -11.89 -7.16 -3.22
C ASP A 249 -11.21 -5.82 -3.49
N ASP A 250 -11.94 -4.70 -3.45
CA ASP A 250 -11.32 -3.36 -3.60
C ASP A 250 -10.27 -3.09 -2.52
N VAL A 251 -10.55 -3.56 -1.30
CA VAL A 251 -9.61 -3.44 -0.17
C VAL A 251 -8.35 -4.27 -0.39
N MET A 252 -8.43 -5.42 -1.07
CA MET A 252 -7.24 -6.22 -1.34
C MET A 252 -6.23 -5.45 -2.20
N ASP A 253 -6.72 -4.71 -3.19
CA ASP A 253 -5.88 -3.85 -4.04
C ASP A 253 -5.30 -2.67 -3.25
N VAL A 254 -6.08 -2.09 -2.34
CA VAL A 254 -5.59 -1.04 -1.42
C VAL A 254 -4.46 -1.58 -0.55
N VAL A 255 -4.62 -2.76 0.05
CA VAL A 255 -3.57 -3.37 0.89
C VAL A 255 -2.28 -3.58 0.11
N GLU A 256 -2.35 -4.08 -1.13
CA GLU A 256 -1.16 -4.26 -1.97
C GLU A 256 -0.49 -2.92 -2.34
N LYS A 257 -1.29 -1.91 -2.70
CA LYS A 257 -0.79 -0.56 -3.04
C LYS A 257 -0.11 0.09 -1.84
N GLU A 258 -0.71 0.03 -0.65
CA GLU A 258 -0.15 0.62 0.57
C GLU A 258 1.12 -0.11 1.03
N ASP A 259 1.13 -1.45 1.04
CA ASP A 259 2.33 -2.24 1.36
C ASP A 259 3.51 -1.89 0.42
N THR A 260 3.20 -1.67 -0.87
CA THR A 260 4.19 -1.27 -1.88
C THR A 260 4.68 0.16 -1.66
N GLU A 261 3.79 1.09 -1.34
CA GLU A 261 4.12 2.48 -1.02
C GLU A 261 5.02 2.57 0.22
N ASP A 262 4.67 1.87 1.29
CA ASP A 262 5.46 1.79 2.52
C ASP A 262 6.84 1.22 2.26
N PHE A 263 6.92 0.16 1.45
CA PHE A 263 8.20 -0.42 1.06
C PHE A 263 9.08 0.58 0.29
N HIS A 264 8.51 1.35 -0.64
CA HIS A 264 9.22 2.40 -1.36
C HIS A 264 9.72 3.52 -0.43
N LYS A 265 8.85 4.01 0.46
CA LYS A 265 9.18 5.05 1.46
C LYS A 265 10.29 4.62 2.40
N MET A 266 10.25 3.37 2.90
CA MET A 266 11.31 2.78 3.72
C MET A 266 12.67 2.77 3.01
N GLY A 267 12.66 2.55 1.70
CA GLY A 267 13.82 2.60 0.82
C GLY A 267 14.27 4.01 0.44
N SER A 268 13.62 5.07 0.94
CA SER A 268 13.89 6.45 0.52
C SER A 268 13.65 6.71 -0.97
N VAL A 269 12.71 5.98 -1.56
CA VAL A 269 12.26 6.15 -2.94
C VAL A 269 10.89 6.81 -2.88
N GLY A 270 10.67 7.91 -3.61
CA GLY A 270 9.32 8.46 -3.74
C GLY A 270 8.39 7.45 -4.43
N VAL A 271 7.08 7.52 -4.15
CA VAL A 271 6.08 6.57 -4.67
C VAL A 271 6.22 6.39 -6.19
N LEU A 272 6.33 5.13 -6.61
CA LEU A 272 6.39 4.70 -8.01
C LEU A 272 5.05 4.04 -8.35
N ASN A 273 4.26 4.70 -9.20
CA ASN A 273 2.97 4.18 -9.68
C ASN A 273 3.13 3.29 -10.92
N LEU A 274 4.38 2.93 -11.27
CA LEU A 274 4.71 2.12 -12.44
C LEU A 274 5.73 1.06 -12.05
N SER A 275 5.64 -0.09 -12.72
CA SER A 275 6.67 -1.11 -12.69
C SER A 275 8.04 -0.51 -13.07
N VAL A 276 9.09 -0.97 -12.39
CA VAL A 276 10.46 -0.52 -12.62
C VAL A 276 10.94 -0.81 -14.06
N LYS A 277 10.34 -1.80 -14.73
CA LYS A 277 10.68 -2.14 -16.12
C LYS A 277 10.20 -1.06 -17.10
N ASP A 278 9.06 -0.46 -16.80
CA ASP A 278 8.34 0.47 -17.68
C ASP A 278 8.66 1.92 -17.32
N ALA A 279 9.11 2.16 -16.08
CA ALA A 279 9.57 3.45 -15.62
C ALA A 279 10.82 3.93 -16.38
N THR A 280 10.73 5.11 -16.99
CA THR A 280 11.87 5.73 -17.67
C THR A 280 12.99 6.09 -16.69
N ALA A 281 14.25 6.05 -17.16
CA ALA A 281 15.41 6.43 -16.34
C ALA A 281 15.30 7.85 -15.77
N GLY A 282 14.68 8.78 -16.51
CA GLY A 282 14.45 10.16 -16.05
C GLY A 282 13.45 10.26 -14.89
N MET A 283 12.39 9.44 -14.91
CA MET A 283 11.40 9.38 -13.84
C MET A 283 12.02 8.83 -12.55
N LEU A 284 12.73 7.69 -12.65
CA LEU A 284 13.42 7.07 -11.52
C LEU A 284 14.45 8.03 -10.89
N TYR A 285 15.20 8.76 -11.74
CA TYR A 285 16.13 9.78 -11.26
C TYR A 285 15.42 10.87 -10.45
N ARG A 286 14.33 11.44 -10.97
CA ARG A 286 13.57 12.50 -10.29
C ARG A 286 13.00 12.04 -8.94
N LYS A 287 12.47 10.82 -8.87
CA LYS A 287 11.89 10.24 -7.65
C LYS A 287 12.94 9.91 -6.56
N ARG A 288 14.22 9.86 -6.89
CA ARG A 288 15.33 9.55 -5.95
C ARG A 288 16.21 10.75 -5.62
N ILE A 289 16.52 11.60 -6.61
CA ILE A 289 17.52 12.66 -6.45
C ILE A 289 17.15 13.67 -5.37
N GLY A 290 15.87 14.03 -5.25
CA GLY A 290 15.41 14.99 -4.24
C GLY A 290 15.78 14.53 -2.83
N TRP A 291 15.50 13.26 -2.52
CA TRP A 291 15.83 12.69 -1.23
C TRP A 291 17.33 12.47 -1.04
N LEU A 292 18.05 11.98 -2.07
CA LEU A 292 19.50 11.81 -2.00
C LEU A 292 20.23 13.14 -1.73
N VAL A 293 19.78 14.24 -2.31
CA VAL A 293 20.34 15.58 -2.04
C VAL A 293 20.10 15.99 -0.59
N ILE A 294 18.91 15.75 -0.04
CA ILE A 294 18.61 16.00 1.37
C ILE A 294 19.56 15.20 2.27
N LEU A 295 19.76 13.91 2.00
CA LEU A 295 20.69 13.06 2.76
C LEU A 295 22.14 13.55 2.65
N VAL A 296 22.59 14.02 1.49
CA VAL A 296 23.92 14.64 1.34
C VAL A 296 24.06 15.87 2.23
N VAL A 297 23.04 16.74 2.28
CA VAL A 297 23.05 17.93 3.14
C VAL A 297 23.16 17.53 4.61
N VAL A 298 22.43 16.51 5.05
CA VAL A 298 22.55 15.97 6.42
C VAL A 298 23.97 15.45 6.66
N ASN A 299 24.54 14.71 5.71
CA ASN A 299 25.89 14.14 5.84
C ASN A 299 27.02 15.17 5.84
N ILE A 300 26.80 16.41 5.38
CA ILE A 300 27.79 17.51 5.55
C ILE A 300 28.06 17.76 7.05
N MET A 301 27.06 17.57 7.91
CA MET A 301 27.22 17.70 9.36
C MET A 301 28.20 16.67 9.93
N SER A 302 28.28 15.49 9.34
CA SER A 302 29.27 14.46 9.69
C SER A 302 30.69 14.95 9.42
N GLY A 303 30.91 15.62 8.28
CA GLY A 303 32.19 16.26 7.96
C GLY A 303 32.58 17.35 8.96
N ALA A 304 31.62 18.20 9.36
CA ALA A 304 31.83 19.21 10.39
C ALA A 304 32.14 18.59 11.76
N ALA A 305 31.48 17.49 12.12
CA ALA A 305 31.75 16.74 13.34
C ALA A 305 33.18 16.16 13.36
N ILE A 306 33.65 15.60 12.24
CA ILE A 306 35.04 15.12 12.12
C ILE A 306 36.03 16.29 12.28
N ALA A 307 35.77 17.42 11.61
CA ALA A 307 36.62 18.61 11.70
C ALA A 307 36.72 19.16 13.13
N PHE A 308 35.64 19.09 13.92
CA PHE A 308 35.67 19.49 15.33
C PHE A 308 36.66 18.66 16.17
N PHE A 309 36.96 17.42 15.78
CA PHE A 309 37.89 16.52 16.47
C PHE A 309 39.26 16.41 15.78
N GLU A 310 39.62 17.34 14.89
CA GLU A 310 40.91 17.37 14.18
C GLU A 310 42.12 17.21 15.12
N ALA A 311 42.15 17.95 16.24
CA ALA A 311 43.24 17.86 17.22
C ALA A 311 43.36 16.47 17.88
N ALA A 312 42.26 15.71 18.02
CA ALA A 312 42.29 14.34 18.53
C ALA A 312 42.81 13.36 17.47
N ILE A 313 42.45 13.59 16.20
CA ILE A 313 42.89 12.80 15.06
C ILE A 313 44.40 12.97 14.83
N GLU A 314 44.92 14.19 14.91
CA GLU A 314 46.37 14.46 14.77
C GLU A 314 47.20 13.70 15.81
N LYS A 315 46.68 13.57 17.03
CA LYS A 315 47.33 12.80 18.10
C LYS A 315 47.32 11.30 17.83
N VAL A 316 46.18 10.76 17.37
CA VAL A 316 45.99 9.32 17.15
C VAL A 316 45.29 9.08 15.82
N VAL A 317 46.07 9.09 14.74
CA VAL A 317 45.57 8.88 13.36
C VAL A 317 44.85 7.54 13.21
N ALA A 318 45.25 6.53 14.01
CA ALA A 318 44.62 5.21 14.01
C ALA A 318 43.11 5.24 14.26
N LEU A 319 42.58 6.25 14.97
CA LEU A 319 41.15 6.39 15.24
C LEU A 319 40.32 6.51 13.94
N VAL A 320 40.88 7.10 12.89
CA VAL A 320 40.17 7.29 11.62
C VAL A 320 39.94 5.95 10.91
N PHE A 321 40.82 4.97 11.07
CA PHE A 321 40.68 3.65 10.43
C PHE A 321 39.49 2.86 10.96
N PHE A 322 39.07 3.12 12.20
CA PHE A 322 37.91 2.47 12.83
C PHE A 322 36.61 3.23 12.63
N LEU A 323 36.69 4.48 12.17
CA LEU A 323 35.55 5.37 12.03
C LEU A 323 34.45 4.77 11.13
N PRO A 324 34.74 4.25 9.91
CA PRO A 324 33.70 3.66 9.07
C PRO A 324 33.00 2.48 9.74
N MET A 325 33.72 1.67 10.50
CA MET A 325 33.19 0.47 11.14
C MET A 325 32.24 0.81 12.30
N VAL A 326 32.63 1.75 13.16
CA VAL A 326 31.82 2.17 14.31
C VAL A 326 30.54 2.86 13.83
N ILE A 327 30.68 3.79 12.89
CA ILE A 327 29.54 4.53 12.33
C ILE A 327 28.56 3.58 11.64
N ALA A 328 29.05 2.74 10.71
CA ALA A 328 28.20 1.83 9.96
C ALA A 328 27.46 0.83 10.87
N SER A 329 28.09 0.40 11.97
CA SER A 329 27.44 -0.49 12.93
C SER A 329 26.28 0.18 13.66
N GLY A 330 26.43 1.44 14.05
CA GLY A 330 25.35 2.24 14.62
C GLY A 330 24.21 2.46 13.62
N GLY A 331 24.54 2.88 12.40
CA GLY A 331 23.57 3.09 11.33
C GLY A 331 22.78 1.83 10.99
N ASN A 332 23.45 0.68 10.84
CA ASN A 332 22.81 -0.61 10.57
C ASN A 332 21.89 -1.05 11.71
N ALA A 333 22.32 -0.90 12.97
CA ALA A 333 21.51 -1.25 14.12
C ALA A 333 20.26 -0.35 14.24
N GLY A 334 20.42 0.95 13.97
CA GLY A 334 19.30 1.89 13.92
C GLY A 334 18.33 1.60 12.78
N ALA A 335 18.83 1.31 11.57
CA ALA A 335 18.01 0.93 10.43
C ALA A 335 17.19 -0.34 10.72
N GLN A 336 17.79 -1.36 11.31
CA GLN A 336 17.08 -2.58 11.71
C GLN A 336 15.97 -2.31 12.73
N ALA A 337 16.27 -1.52 13.76
CA ALA A 337 15.28 -1.14 14.77
C ALA A 337 14.12 -0.32 14.15
N SER A 338 14.43 0.61 13.24
CA SER A 338 13.41 1.41 12.54
C SER A 338 12.53 0.55 11.65
N THR A 339 13.11 -0.33 10.82
CA THR A 339 12.36 -1.24 9.94
C THR A 339 11.37 -2.11 10.71
N LEU A 340 11.80 -2.69 11.85
CA LEU A 340 10.91 -3.49 12.69
C LEU A 340 9.77 -2.64 13.28
N MET A 341 10.05 -1.40 13.66
CA MET A 341 9.08 -0.54 14.31
C MET A 341 8.07 0.08 13.33
N VAL A 342 8.52 0.51 12.15
CA VAL A 342 7.64 0.98 11.07
C VAL A 342 6.64 -0.11 10.71
N ARG A 343 7.11 -1.33 10.44
CA ARG A 343 6.21 -2.46 10.15
C ARG A 343 5.25 -2.74 11.29
N ALA A 344 5.72 -2.78 12.53
CA ALA A 344 4.85 -3.07 13.67
C ALA A 344 3.80 -1.98 13.93
N LEU A 345 4.08 -0.73 13.55
CA LEU A 345 3.11 0.37 13.58
C LEU A 345 2.10 0.23 12.43
N ALA A 346 2.56 -0.04 11.21
CA ALA A 346 1.72 -0.23 10.02
C ALA A 346 0.76 -1.42 10.16
N THR A 347 1.22 -2.54 10.71
CA THR A 347 0.37 -3.73 10.96
C THR A 347 -0.59 -3.56 12.16
N GLY A 348 -0.48 -2.47 12.92
CA GLY A 348 -1.25 -2.26 14.15
C GLY A 348 -0.85 -3.17 15.33
N ASP A 349 0.20 -3.99 15.18
CA ASP A 349 0.74 -4.85 16.24
C ASP A 349 1.26 -4.06 17.44
N VAL A 350 1.71 -2.83 17.19
CA VAL A 350 2.25 -1.90 18.17
C VAL A 350 1.47 -0.60 18.12
N GLN A 351 1.10 -0.08 19.28
CA GLN A 351 0.46 1.23 19.39
C GLN A 351 1.41 2.23 20.05
N ALA A 352 1.16 3.53 19.85
CA ALA A 352 1.96 4.60 20.45
C ALA A 352 2.09 4.51 21.98
N ARG A 353 1.13 3.88 22.66
CA ARG A 353 1.16 3.64 24.12
C ARG A 353 2.23 2.64 24.56
N ASP A 354 2.70 1.77 23.67
CA ASP A 354 3.65 0.69 23.99
C ASP A 354 5.12 1.15 23.98
N TRP A 355 5.38 2.40 23.59
CA TRP A 355 6.71 2.95 23.36
C TRP A 355 7.69 2.73 24.54
N PHE A 356 7.25 2.93 25.79
CA PHE A 356 8.15 2.78 26.96
C PHE A 356 8.60 1.33 27.16
N ARG A 357 7.68 0.37 27.01
CA ARG A 357 7.98 -1.06 27.14
C ARG A 357 8.92 -1.53 26.04
N LEU A 358 8.68 -1.05 24.81
CA LEU A 358 9.51 -1.37 23.65
C LEU A 358 10.90 -0.74 23.79
N TRP A 359 11.01 0.48 24.32
CA TRP A 359 12.28 1.16 24.53
C TRP A 359 13.16 0.37 25.50
N ALA A 360 12.58 -0.08 26.62
CA ALA A 360 13.30 -0.90 27.59
C ALA A 360 13.75 -2.25 27.00
N LYS A 361 12.91 -2.90 26.19
CA LYS A 361 13.25 -4.15 25.50
C LYS A 361 14.40 -3.92 24.51
N GLU A 362 14.32 -2.86 23.71
CA GLU A 362 15.32 -2.52 22.70
C GLU A 362 16.65 -2.15 23.34
N LEU A 363 16.66 -1.49 24.51
CA LEU A 363 17.89 -1.17 25.24
C LEU A 363 18.65 -2.44 25.63
N VAL A 364 17.95 -3.47 26.08
CA VAL A 364 18.55 -4.77 26.42
C VAL A 364 19.12 -5.45 25.18
N VAL A 365 18.39 -5.45 24.07
CA VAL A 365 18.84 -6.01 22.79
C VAL A 365 20.08 -5.27 22.28
N ALA A 366 20.03 -3.95 22.26
CA ALA A 366 21.10 -3.09 21.78
C ALA A 366 22.38 -3.19 22.65
N LEU A 367 22.23 -3.35 23.96
CA LEU A 367 23.36 -3.62 24.85
C LEU A 367 24.03 -4.96 24.52
N GLY A 368 23.25 -6.00 24.26
CA GLY A 368 23.76 -7.32 23.84
C GLY A 368 24.49 -7.27 22.50
N LEU A 369 23.89 -6.62 21.50
CA LEU A 369 24.49 -6.43 20.17
C LEU A 369 25.76 -5.58 20.26
N GLY A 370 25.69 -4.43 20.93
CA GLY A 370 26.81 -3.51 21.10
C GLY A 370 27.98 -4.13 21.83
N THR A 371 27.73 -4.94 22.88
CA THR A 371 28.79 -5.67 23.60
C THR A 371 29.44 -6.71 22.70
N THR A 372 28.65 -7.47 21.94
CA THR A 372 29.17 -8.51 21.03
C THR A 372 30.05 -7.89 19.94
N LEU A 373 29.58 -6.81 19.31
CA LEU A 373 30.34 -6.07 18.30
C LEU A 373 31.56 -5.38 18.91
N GLY A 374 31.42 -4.76 20.08
CA GLY A 374 32.50 -4.10 20.80
C GLY A 374 33.65 -5.05 21.13
N LEU A 375 33.35 -6.28 21.57
CA LEU A 375 34.34 -7.33 21.80
C LEU A 375 35.05 -7.74 20.51
N ALA A 376 34.32 -7.87 19.40
CA ALA A 376 34.92 -8.21 18.10
C ALA A 376 35.89 -7.12 17.63
N VAL A 377 35.51 -5.85 17.72
CA VAL A 377 36.36 -4.73 17.30
C VAL A 377 37.50 -4.47 18.28
N TRP A 378 37.32 -4.75 19.57
CA TRP A 378 38.39 -4.68 20.56
C TRP A 378 39.59 -5.55 20.14
N LEU A 379 39.35 -6.79 19.69
CA LEU A 379 40.41 -7.68 19.22
C LEU A 379 41.21 -7.10 18.03
N ILE A 380 40.52 -6.43 17.11
CA ILE A 380 41.14 -5.75 15.97
C ILE A 380 41.90 -4.49 16.43
N GLY A 381 41.33 -3.75 17.38
CA GLY A 381 41.89 -2.56 18.00
C GLY A 381 43.26 -2.82 18.63
N LEU A 382 43.42 -3.98 19.30
CA LEU A 382 44.69 -4.39 19.89
C LEU A 382 45.81 -4.51 18.85
N TRP A 383 45.48 -4.92 17.62
CA TRP A 383 46.46 -5.13 16.56
C TRP A 383 46.86 -3.83 15.85
N LEU A 384 45.94 -2.88 15.65
CA LEU A 384 46.19 -1.65 14.88
C LEU A 384 46.59 -0.44 15.73
N GLY A 385 46.11 -0.33 16.98
CA GLY A 385 46.17 0.93 17.73
C GLY A 385 46.65 0.83 19.17
N GLY A 386 46.93 -0.38 19.67
CA GLY A 386 47.29 -0.59 21.08
C GLY A 386 46.09 -0.74 22.01
N THR A 387 46.36 -0.90 23.31
CA THR A 387 45.34 -1.28 24.29
C THR A 387 44.35 -0.14 24.57
N GLU A 388 44.85 1.08 24.63
CA GLU A 388 44.08 2.30 24.90
C GLU A 388 43.08 2.58 23.77
N VAL A 389 43.54 2.45 22.53
CA VAL A 389 42.71 2.61 21.33
C VAL A 389 41.68 1.48 21.25
N ALA A 390 42.07 0.24 21.53
CA ALA A 390 41.14 -0.89 21.56
C ALA A 390 39.99 -0.68 22.55
N ILE A 391 40.29 -0.23 23.78
CA ILE A 391 39.29 0.06 24.81
C ILE A 391 38.38 1.22 24.37
N ALA A 392 38.95 2.29 23.83
CA ALA A 392 38.19 3.43 23.31
C ALA A 392 37.18 2.99 22.25
N ILE A 393 37.61 2.21 21.26
CA ILE A 393 36.75 1.75 20.17
C ILE A 393 35.67 0.79 20.68
N ALA A 394 36.00 -0.12 21.60
CA ALA A 394 35.04 -1.07 22.14
C ALA A 394 33.91 -0.37 22.90
N ILE A 395 34.24 0.60 23.76
CA ILE A 395 33.24 1.38 24.51
C ILE A 395 32.41 2.23 23.54
N SER A 396 33.05 2.90 22.59
CA SER A 396 32.35 3.67 21.57
C SER A 396 31.39 2.82 20.75
N MET A 397 31.79 1.61 20.35
CA MET A 397 30.94 0.69 19.59
C MET A 397 29.66 0.35 20.36
N VAL A 398 29.78 0.01 21.65
CA VAL A 398 28.61 -0.28 22.50
C VAL A 398 27.66 0.93 22.53
N LEU A 399 28.19 2.13 22.80
CA LEU A 399 27.37 3.33 22.96
C LEU A 399 26.74 3.78 21.63
N VAL A 400 27.47 3.68 20.52
CA VAL A 400 26.98 4.04 19.18
C VAL A 400 25.89 3.07 18.73
N VAL A 401 26.04 1.77 18.96
CA VAL A 401 25.00 0.77 18.66
C VAL A 401 23.75 1.01 19.50
N ILE A 402 23.89 1.25 20.80
CA ILE A 402 22.75 1.60 21.67
C ILE A 402 22.04 2.85 21.14
N THR A 403 22.79 3.91 20.87
CA THR A 403 22.22 5.18 20.40
C THR A 403 21.52 5.01 19.05
N GLY A 404 22.12 4.26 18.13
CA GLY A 404 21.55 3.94 16.82
C GLY A 404 20.22 3.20 16.96
N SER A 405 20.20 2.07 17.68
CA SER A 405 18.99 1.28 17.91
C SER A 405 17.89 2.09 18.62
N MET A 406 18.24 2.88 19.64
CA MET A 406 17.27 3.74 20.33
C MET A 406 16.67 4.78 19.40
N PHE A 407 17.50 5.42 18.57
CA PHE A 407 17.02 6.43 17.62
C PHE A 407 16.11 5.81 16.55
N GLY A 408 16.53 4.69 15.96
CA GLY A 408 15.72 3.96 14.98
C GLY A 408 14.38 3.50 15.54
N MET A 409 14.34 3.05 16.78
CA MET A 409 13.11 2.66 17.45
C MET A 409 12.18 3.84 17.76
N VAL A 410 12.71 4.98 18.20
CA VAL A 410 11.90 6.12 18.65
C VAL A 410 11.38 6.98 17.49
N LEU A 411 12.16 7.12 16.42
CA LEU A 411 11.83 8.02 15.31
C LEU A 411 10.43 7.77 14.70
N PRO A 412 10.00 6.52 14.39
CA PRO A 412 8.66 6.25 13.86
C PRO A 412 7.52 6.73 14.79
N PHE A 413 7.67 6.56 16.11
CA PHE A 413 6.68 7.05 17.08
C PHE A 413 6.60 8.58 17.13
N ILE A 414 7.75 9.27 16.98
CA ILE A 414 7.78 10.72 16.92
C ILE A 414 6.98 11.19 15.70
N LEU A 415 7.22 10.59 14.54
CA LEU A 415 6.50 10.93 13.30
C LEU A 415 4.99 10.68 13.45
N ALA A 416 4.60 9.49 13.93
CA ALA A 416 3.20 9.16 14.22
C ALA A 416 2.53 10.19 15.14
N ARG A 417 3.25 10.67 16.18
CA ARG A 417 2.72 11.65 17.13
C ARG A 417 2.46 13.02 16.49
N PHE A 418 3.17 13.37 15.43
CA PHE A 418 2.97 14.58 14.64
C PHE A 418 2.01 14.39 13.45
N ARG A 419 1.35 13.22 13.33
CA ARG A 419 0.53 12.85 12.17
C ARG A 419 1.32 12.87 10.86
N LEU A 420 2.61 12.56 10.95
CA LEU A 420 3.44 12.25 9.79
C LEU A 420 3.51 10.73 9.66
N ASP A 421 3.58 10.27 8.42
CA ASP A 421 3.68 8.86 8.08
C ASP A 421 4.97 8.25 8.68
N PRO A 422 4.86 7.21 9.54
CA PRO A 422 6.00 6.51 10.12
C PRO A 422 6.94 5.87 9.10
N ALA A 423 6.48 5.45 7.92
CA ALA A 423 7.30 4.84 6.87
C ALA A 423 8.35 5.82 6.31
N THR A 424 8.15 7.13 6.52
CA THR A 424 9.16 8.16 6.22
C THR A 424 10.39 8.10 7.14
N ALA A 425 10.35 7.36 8.26
CA ALA A 425 11.49 6.98 9.10
C ALA A 425 12.40 5.95 8.40
N SER A 426 12.74 6.24 7.15
CA SER A 426 13.48 5.37 6.26
C SER A 426 14.87 5.03 6.81
N ALA A 427 15.36 3.84 6.47
CA ALA A 427 16.68 3.39 6.90
C ALA A 427 17.80 4.41 6.58
N PRO A 428 17.83 5.05 5.39
CA PRO A 428 18.83 6.07 5.07
C PRO A 428 18.76 7.33 5.95
N LEU A 429 17.57 7.79 6.32
CA LEU A 429 17.42 8.95 7.21
C LEU A 429 17.96 8.63 8.61
N VAL A 430 17.60 7.46 9.13
CA VAL A 430 18.09 6.96 10.42
C VAL A 430 19.61 6.84 10.40
N THR A 431 20.20 6.24 9.36
CA THR A 431 21.65 6.10 9.25
C THR A 431 22.34 7.46 9.21
N SER A 432 21.85 8.43 8.43
CA SER A 432 22.48 9.76 8.34
C SER A 432 22.49 10.51 9.68
N VAL A 433 21.42 10.43 10.47
CA VAL A 433 21.38 11.06 11.79
C VAL A 433 22.31 10.33 12.77
N VAL A 434 22.30 9.00 12.73
CA VAL A 434 23.15 8.15 13.58
C VAL A 434 24.63 8.31 13.20
N ASP A 435 24.97 8.62 11.95
CA ASP A 435 26.34 8.89 11.53
C ASP A 435 26.89 10.13 12.23
N VAL A 436 26.15 11.23 12.21
CA VAL A 436 26.54 12.48 12.88
C VAL A 436 26.70 12.25 14.39
N ALA A 437 25.70 11.63 15.02
CA ALA A 437 25.73 11.33 16.45
C ALA A 437 26.86 10.36 16.81
N GLY A 438 27.09 9.35 15.95
CA GLY A 438 28.09 8.30 16.10
C GLY A 438 29.51 8.84 16.02
N ILE A 439 29.79 9.76 15.09
CA ILE A 439 31.09 10.46 15.00
C ILE A 439 31.37 11.22 16.29
N VAL A 440 30.40 12.03 16.73
CA VAL A 440 30.55 12.86 17.93
C VAL A 440 30.79 11.96 19.15
N MET A 441 30.02 10.89 19.29
CA MET A 441 30.14 9.95 20.40
C MET A 441 31.47 9.20 20.37
N TYR A 442 31.86 8.68 19.21
CA TYR A 442 33.10 7.94 19.02
C TYR A 442 34.32 8.77 19.41
N PHE A 443 34.45 9.98 18.85
CA PHE A 443 35.60 10.84 19.14
C PHE A 443 35.55 11.43 20.55
N ALA A 444 34.37 11.71 21.12
CA ALA A 444 34.25 12.15 22.51
C ALA A 444 34.74 11.07 23.49
N VAL A 445 34.32 9.82 23.30
CA VAL A 445 34.75 8.69 24.11
C VAL A 445 36.23 8.41 23.91
N ALA A 446 36.71 8.39 22.66
CA ALA A 446 38.13 8.20 22.37
C ALA A 446 38.99 9.29 23.03
N THR A 447 38.61 10.56 22.91
CA THR A 447 39.34 11.67 23.54
C THR A 447 39.37 11.53 25.06
N LEU A 448 38.26 11.11 25.68
CA LEU A 448 38.20 10.91 27.13
C LEU A 448 39.10 9.77 27.59
N VAL A 449 39.03 8.62 26.92
CA VAL A 449 39.84 7.42 27.25
C VAL A 449 41.32 7.69 27.05
N LEU A 450 41.71 8.32 25.94
CA LEU A 450 43.11 8.65 25.66
C LEU A 450 43.67 9.68 26.65
N ARG A 451 42.87 10.69 27.05
CA ARG A 451 43.26 11.63 28.12
C ARG A 451 43.48 10.93 29.46
N MET A 452 42.61 9.99 29.84
CA MET A 452 42.77 9.21 31.07
C MET A 452 44.01 8.31 31.04
N ALA A 453 44.39 7.85 29.85
CA ALA A 453 45.63 7.09 29.62
C ALA A 453 46.89 7.98 29.51
N GLY A 454 46.75 9.30 29.55
CA GLY A 454 47.87 10.25 29.51
C GLY A 454 48.41 10.56 28.11
N MET A 455 47.62 10.35 27.05
CA MET A 455 48.02 10.57 25.64
C MET A 455 47.42 11.84 25.01
#